data_AF-A0A6G0J7W2-F1
#
_entry.id   AF-A0A6G0J7W2-F1
#
_cell.length_a   1.000
_cell.length_b   1.000
_cell.length_c   1.000
_cell.angle_alpha   90.00
_cell.angle_beta   90.00
_cell.angle_gamma   90.00
#
_symmetry.space_group_name_H-M   'P 1'
#
loop_
_entity.id
_entity.type
_entity.pdbx_description
1 polymer ?
#
loop_
_entity_poly.entity_id
_entity_poly.type
_entity_poly.pdbx_seq_one_letter_code
_entity_poly.pdbx_strand_id
1 'polypeptide(L)'
;MAYNLRKYEFTAGAFVTGPKALSSSEPPPGCSTPQPDDQMDVADLKILTALKADIAMLLRSELKAALADGFQNIKSELQAVKTELANNTAAIHSDVETMKATVSHMEQGLSSCSDDVSLLLGKVGKLETEVLKVVKDILIDRSHRGLQPRSQDGKPRVIVAKVHYYQDCADILRRARESGPLRFNRTDISIFPDYPPSVVQARSAFGEVRRLLRGRDGVKYGLLYPARLQITYNGAEKQFQNPGEPMAYVKAKILPDSSKD
;
A
#
# COMPACT_ATOMS: atom_id res chain seq x y z
N MET A 1 -2.14 -13.98 23.43
CA MET A 1 -2.84 -15.28 23.28
C MET A 1 -1.75 -16.30 22.94
N ALA A 2 -1.47 -17.39 23.65
CA ALA A 2 -2.16 -18.13 24.70
C ALA A 2 -1.14 -18.65 25.73
N TYR A 3 -1.61 -18.74 26.96
CA TYR A 3 -0.97 -19.25 28.17
C TYR A 3 -1.20 -20.76 28.24
N ASN A 4 -0.16 -21.57 28.47
CA ASN A 4 -0.33 -23.00 28.79
C ASN A 4 0.76 -23.44 29.79
N LEU A 5 0.53 -23.14 31.06
CA LEU A 5 1.24 -23.77 32.18
C LEU A 5 0.29 -24.79 32.82
N ARG A 6 0.57 -26.08 32.65
CA ARG A 6 -0.10 -27.14 33.43
C ARG A 6 0.43 -27.11 34.86
N LYS A 7 -0.46 -26.79 35.78
CA LYS A 7 -0.28 -27.01 37.22
C LYS A 7 -0.32 -28.52 37.49
N TYR A 8 0.67 -29.04 38.20
CA TYR A 8 0.55 -30.33 38.88
C TYR A 8 0.40 -30.07 40.37
N GLU A 9 -0.71 -30.56 40.92
CA GLU A 9 -1.00 -30.50 42.35
C GLU A 9 -0.43 -31.75 43.06
N PHE A 10 0.11 -31.51 44.25
CA PHE A 10 0.64 -32.51 45.15
C PHE A 10 -0.46 -32.95 46.12
N THR A 11 -0.84 -34.22 46.13
CA THR A 11 -1.79 -34.79 47.09
C THR A 11 -1.10 -35.74 48.06
N ALA A 12 -1.15 -35.39 49.35
CA ALA A 12 -0.66 -36.21 50.45
C ALA A 12 -1.76 -37.10 51.03
N GLY A 13 -1.43 -38.38 51.24
CA GLY A 13 -1.95 -39.21 52.34
C GLY A 13 -3.08 -40.20 52.01
N ALA A 14 -2.85 -41.47 52.33
CA ALA A 14 -3.60 -42.18 53.39
C ALA A 14 -3.08 -43.62 53.59
N PHE A 15 -2.70 -43.91 54.84
CA PHE A 15 -2.41 -45.22 55.42
C PHE A 15 -3.68 -46.05 55.55
N VAL A 16 -3.68 -47.35 55.20
CA VAL A 16 -4.57 -48.35 55.82
C VAL A 16 -3.89 -49.73 55.91
N THR A 17 -3.86 -50.21 57.15
CA THR A 17 -3.65 -51.53 57.78
C THR A 17 -3.77 -52.82 56.94
N GLY A 18 -2.88 -53.80 57.20
CA GLY A 18 -2.90 -55.16 56.62
C GLY A 18 -3.81 -56.17 57.33
N PRO A 19 -3.65 -57.48 57.05
CA PRO A 19 -3.86 -58.49 58.09
C PRO A 19 -2.86 -59.68 58.08
N LYS A 20 -2.44 -60.00 59.32
CA LYS A 20 -2.54 -61.31 60.02
C LYS A 20 -1.63 -62.49 59.66
N ALA A 21 -1.02 -63.01 60.74
CA ALA A 21 -0.11 -64.14 60.85
C ALA A 21 -0.77 -65.52 60.61
N LEU A 22 0.07 -66.50 60.23
CA LEU A 22 -0.24 -67.93 60.28
C LEU A 22 0.79 -68.67 61.13
N SER A 23 0.30 -69.36 62.16
CA SER A 23 0.99 -70.32 63.02
C SER A 23 0.12 -71.57 63.04
N SER A 24 0.73 -72.74 62.91
CA SER A 24 0.12 -74.03 63.26
C SER A 24 1.18 -75.02 63.75
N SER A 25 1.00 -75.45 65.00
CA SER A 25 1.53 -76.61 65.74
C SER A 25 0.93 -77.94 65.20
N GLU A 26 1.56 -79.12 65.24
CA GLU A 26 1.86 -80.00 66.41
C GLU A 26 2.80 -81.21 66.06
N PRO A 27 3.33 -82.00 67.06
CA PRO A 27 4.45 -82.98 66.96
C PRO A 27 4.05 -84.44 67.40
N PRO A 28 4.90 -85.39 67.93
CA PRO A 28 6.34 -85.80 67.84
C PRO A 28 6.47 -87.33 67.46
N PRO A 29 7.50 -88.19 67.76
CA PRO A 29 8.78 -88.12 68.53
C PRO A 29 10.05 -88.55 67.73
N GLY A 30 11.30 -88.41 68.16
CA GLY A 30 12.00 -87.85 69.32
C GLY A 30 13.48 -88.27 69.19
N CYS A 31 14.46 -87.47 69.64
CA CYS A 31 15.79 -87.93 70.09
C CYS A 31 16.64 -86.75 70.62
N SER A 32 16.91 -86.80 71.93
CA SER A 32 18.13 -86.32 72.61
C SER A 32 18.56 -84.85 72.48
N THR A 33 18.25 -84.08 73.53
CA THR A 33 18.95 -82.85 73.95
C THR A 33 20.41 -83.10 74.33
N PRO A 34 21.32 -82.19 73.96
CA PRO A 34 22.40 -81.76 74.85
C PRO A 34 22.14 -80.33 75.37
N GLN A 35 22.35 -80.15 76.67
CA GLN A 35 22.29 -78.88 77.39
C GLN A 35 23.45 -77.93 77.04
N PRO A 36 23.30 -76.62 77.36
CA PRO A 36 24.18 -75.55 76.88
C PRO A 36 25.42 -75.37 77.78
N ASP A 37 26.58 -75.25 77.14
CA ASP A 37 27.75 -74.58 77.72
C ASP A 37 27.90 -73.22 77.03
N ASP A 38 27.27 -72.20 77.63
CA ASP A 38 27.55 -70.81 77.35
C ASP A 38 28.93 -70.45 77.91
N GLN A 39 29.91 -70.26 77.03
CA GLN A 39 31.03 -69.38 77.32
C GLN A 39 31.58 -68.76 76.02
N MET A 40 30.87 -67.78 75.49
CA MET A 40 31.52 -66.78 74.64
C MET A 40 32.35 -65.89 75.58
N ASP A 41 33.68 -65.92 75.42
CA ASP A 41 34.59 -65.12 76.25
C ASP A 41 34.17 -63.64 76.18
N VAL A 42 34.15 -62.95 77.34
CA VAL A 42 33.83 -61.52 77.45
C VAL A 42 34.76 -60.68 76.56
N ALA A 43 35.96 -61.19 76.26
CA ALA A 43 36.89 -60.61 75.31
C ALA A 43 36.36 -60.64 73.85
N ASP A 44 35.79 -61.76 73.39
CA ASP A 44 35.28 -61.91 72.03
C ASP A 44 34.04 -61.04 71.77
N LEU A 45 33.16 -60.90 72.78
CA LEU A 45 32.01 -60.00 72.70
C LEU A 45 32.46 -58.53 72.59
N LYS A 46 33.50 -58.13 73.31
CA LYS A 46 34.09 -56.78 73.23
C LYS A 46 34.71 -56.53 71.84
N ILE A 47 35.45 -57.50 71.30
CA ILE A 47 36.03 -57.41 69.95
C ILE A 47 34.94 -57.27 68.89
N LEU A 48 33.89 -58.09 68.97
CA LEU A 48 32.76 -58.02 68.04
C LEU A 48 32.02 -56.67 68.12
N THR A 49 31.88 -56.09 69.32
CA THR A 49 31.27 -54.76 69.49
C THR A 49 32.16 -53.64 68.93
N ALA A 50 33.47 -53.71 69.11
CA ALA A 50 34.42 -52.75 68.55
C ALA A 50 34.45 -52.82 67.02
N LEU A 51 34.49 -54.03 66.46
CA LEU A 51 34.45 -54.25 65.01
C LEU A 51 33.14 -53.74 64.38
N LYS A 52 31.99 -53.99 65.02
CA LYS A 52 30.70 -53.44 64.58
C LYS A 52 30.69 -51.92 64.59
N ALA A 53 31.31 -51.28 65.58
CA ALA A 53 31.43 -49.83 65.67
C ALA A 53 32.34 -49.26 64.57
N ASP A 54 33.50 -49.87 64.33
CA ASP A 54 34.45 -49.43 63.30
C ASP A 54 33.87 -49.58 61.89
N ILE A 55 33.22 -50.71 61.57
CA ILE A 55 32.54 -50.89 60.28
C ILE A 55 31.45 -49.82 60.09
N ALA A 56 30.65 -49.55 61.13
CA ALA A 56 29.64 -48.51 61.06
C ALA A 56 30.24 -47.10 60.88
N MET A 57 31.40 -46.82 61.47
CA MET A 57 32.12 -45.56 61.26
C MET A 57 32.68 -45.46 59.84
N LEU A 58 33.33 -46.51 59.34
CA LEU A 58 33.89 -46.57 57.99
C LEU A 58 32.79 -46.31 56.95
N LEU A 59 31.70 -47.08 57.01
CA LEU A 59 30.55 -46.94 56.10
C LEU A 59 29.95 -45.55 56.16
N ARG A 60 29.75 -44.97 57.35
CA ARG A 60 29.23 -43.61 57.48
C ARG A 60 30.16 -42.57 56.88
N SER A 61 31.47 -42.71 57.11
CA SER A 61 32.46 -41.75 56.60
C SER A 61 32.58 -41.82 55.09
N GLU A 62 32.62 -43.02 54.50
CA GLU A 62 32.67 -43.23 53.05
C GLU A 62 31.38 -42.78 52.37
N LEU A 63 30.20 -43.14 52.91
CA LEU A 63 28.93 -42.68 52.36
C LEU A 63 28.84 -41.15 52.41
N LYS A 64 29.25 -40.54 53.52
CA LYS A 64 29.25 -39.08 53.66
C LYS A 64 30.21 -38.42 52.67
N ALA A 65 31.40 -38.98 52.48
CA ALA A 65 32.39 -38.46 51.55
C ALA A 65 31.92 -38.59 50.09
N ALA A 66 31.44 -39.77 49.69
CA ALA A 66 30.93 -40.03 48.35
C ALA A 66 29.72 -39.14 48.01
N LEU A 67 28.80 -38.95 48.95
CA LEU A 67 27.67 -38.03 48.78
C LEU A 67 28.15 -36.58 48.68
N ALA A 68 29.08 -36.15 49.53
CA ALA A 68 29.61 -34.80 49.50
C ALA A 68 30.30 -34.48 48.17
N ASP A 69 31.13 -35.39 47.67
CA ASP A 69 31.81 -35.27 46.38
C ASP A 69 30.82 -35.22 45.22
N GLY A 70 29.86 -36.15 45.19
CA GLY A 70 28.79 -36.18 44.19
C GLY A 70 27.97 -34.88 44.16
N PHE A 71 27.60 -34.33 45.32
CA PHE A 71 26.87 -33.06 45.38
C PHE A 71 27.72 -31.86 44.94
N GLN A 72 29.03 -31.84 45.25
CA GLN A 72 29.91 -30.79 44.74
C GLN A 72 30.04 -30.88 43.22
N ASN A 73 30.19 -32.09 42.67
CA ASN A 73 30.27 -32.30 41.22
C ASN A 73 28.99 -31.83 40.50
N ILE A 74 27.81 -32.25 40.99
CA ILE A 74 26.52 -31.81 40.45
C ILE A 74 26.39 -30.28 40.51
N LYS A 75 26.83 -29.67 41.61
CA LYS A 75 26.79 -28.22 41.77
C LYS A 75 27.69 -27.52 40.74
N SER A 76 28.91 -28.00 40.50
CA SER A 76 29.79 -27.43 39.49
C SER A 76 29.23 -27.61 38.07
N GLU A 77 28.66 -28.77 37.74
CA GLU A 77 28.01 -29.02 36.45
C GLU A 77 26.81 -28.09 36.24
N LEU A 78 25.95 -27.93 37.26
CA LEU A 78 24.82 -27.01 37.19
C LEU A 78 25.26 -25.55 37.01
N GLN A 79 26.36 -25.15 37.66
CA GLN A 79 26.94 -23.84 37.47
C GLN A 79 27.50 -23.66 36.05
N ALA A 80 28.17 -24.68 35.51
CA ALA A 80 28.66 -24.67 34.13
C ALA A 80 27.50 -24.52 33.13
N VAL A 81 26.45 -25.35 33.26
CA VAL A 81 25.23 -25.27 32.43
C VAL A 81 24.57 -23.89 32.53
N LYS A 82 24.50 -23.31 33.74
CA LYS A 82 23.96 -21.96 33.94
C LYS A 82 24.76 -20.90 33.17
N THR A 83 26.09 -21.00 33.19
CA THR A 83 26.95 -20.05 32.45
C THR A 83 26.84 -20.23 30.94
N GLU A 84 26.77 -21.46 30.46
CA GLU A 84 26.58 -21.76 29.05
C GLU A 84 25.23 -21.23 28.55
N LEU A 85 24.15 -21.44 29.33
CA LEU A 85 22.83 -20.91 29.01
C LEU A 85 22.82 -19.38 28.95
N ALA A 86 23.52 -18.71 29.88
CA ALA A 86 23.63 -17.24 29.87
C ALA A 86 24.36 -16.73 28.61
N ASN A 87 25.46 -17.39 28.23
CA ASN A 87 26.21 -17.06 27.02
C ASN A 87 25.38 -17.29 25.75
N ASN A 88 24.71 -18.45 25.65
CA ASN A 88 23.85 -18.77 24.51
C ASN A 88 22.68 -17.80 24.39
N THR A 89 22.07 -17.41 25.51
CA THR A 89 21.00 -16.41 25.53
C THR A 89 21.49 -15.06 25.01
N ALA A 90 22.68 -14.61 25.44
CA ALA A 90 23.29 -13.38 24.97
C ALA A 90 23.61 -13.43 23.46
N ALA A 91 24.14 -14.55 22.97
CA ALA A 91 24.41 -14.76 21.55
C ALA A 91 23.13 -14.72 20.70
N ILE A 92 22.09 -15.45 21.11
CA ILE A 92 20.79 -15.45 20.42
C ILE A 92 20.19 -14.04 20.38
N HIS A 93 20.26 -13.28 21.48
CA HIS A 93 19.79 -11.90 21.49
C HIS A 93 20.55 -11.01 20.50
N SER A 94 21.87 -11.17 20.41
CA SER A 94 22.70 -10.45 19.44
C SER A 94 22.31 -10.77 17.99
N ASP A 95 22.09 -12.06 17.69
CA ASP A 95 21.69 -12.50 16.35
C ASP A 95 20.28 -11.99 16.00
N VAL A 96 19.35 -12.01 16.94
CA VAL A 96 17.99 -11.49 16.76
C VAL A 96 18.00 -9.98 16.49
N GLU A 97 18.81 -9.19 17.20
CA GLU A 97 18.92 -7.76 16.91
C GLU A 97 19.57 -7.50 15.54
N THR A 98 20.54 -8.33 15.14
CA THR A 98 21.13 -8.25 13.80
C THR A 98 20.10 -8.57 12.71
N MET A 99 19.31 -9.64 12.88
CA MET A 99 18.22 -9.99 11.97
C MET A 99 17.15 -8.90 11.89
N LYS A 100 16.81 -8.28 13.02
CA LYS A 100 15.84 -7.17 13.07
C LYS A 100 16.35 -5.94 12.31
N ALA A 101 17.64 -5.63 12.41
CA ALA A 101 18.25 -4.54 11.65
C ALA A 101 18.22 -4.81 10.13
N THR A 102 18.53 -6.03 9.69
CA THR A 102 18.50 -6.36 8.26
C THR A 102 17.08 -6.36 7.69
N VAL A 103 16.10 -6.90 8.43
CA VAL A 103 14.68 -6.84 8.04
C VAL A 103 14.20 -5.40 7.92
N SER A 104 14.52 -4.54 8.89
CA SER A 104 14.16 -3.11 8.83
C SER A 104 14.75 -2.42 7.60
N HIS A 105 16.01 -2.70 7.25
CA HIS A 105 16.62 -2.16 6.04
C HIS A 105 15.91 -2.65 4.76
N MET A 106 15.54 -3.93 4.71
CA MET A 106 14.79 -4.50 3.58
C MET A 106 13.40 -3.88 3.45
N GLU A 107 12.67 -3.71 4.55
CA GLU A 107 11.35 -3.09 4.57
C GLU A 107 11.39 -1.65 4.06
N GLN A 108 12.40 -0.88 4.47
CA GLN A 108 12.61 0.49 3.98
C GLN A 108 12.89 0.52 2.47
N GLY A 109 13.77 -0.37 1.99
CA GLY A 109 14.07 -0.49 0.56
C GLY A 109 12.85 -0.88 -0.27
N LEU A 110 12.04 -1.83 0.22
CA LEU A 110 10.78 -2.25 -0.41
C LEU A 110 9.74 -1.13 -0.41
N SER A 111 9.64 -0.36 0.67
CA SER A 111 8.75 0.81 0.75
C SER A 111 9.13 1.86 -0.30
N SER A 112 10.42 2.22 -0.38
CA SER A 112 10.90 3.17 -1.40
C SER A 112 10.63 2.67 -2.82
N CYS A 113 10.88 1.38 -3.09
CA CYS A 113 10.61 0.80 -4.40
C CYS A 113 9.11 0.81 -4.74
N SER A 114 8.25 0.53 -3.76
CA SER A 114 6.80 0.60 -3.92
C SER A 114 6.32 2.02 -4.26
N ASP A 115 6.92 3.04 -3.63
CA ASP A 115 6.63 4.45 -3.92
C ASP A 115 7.06 4.83 -5.34
N ASP A 116 8.26 4.40 -5.77
CA ASP A 116 8.77 4.61 -7.13
C ASP A 116 7.88 3.94 -8.19
N VAL A 117 7.44 2.70 -7.94
CA VAL A 117 6.51 1.99 -8.82
C VAL A 117 5.17 2.71 -8.91
N SER A 118 4.64 3.19 -7.79
CA SER A 118 3.37 3.95 -7.76
C SER A 118 3.49 5.26 -8.56
N LEU A 119 4.60 5.96 -8.40
CA LEU A 119 4.91 7.18 -9.16
C LEU A 119 5.04 6.89 -10.65
N LEU A 120 5.72 5.80 -11.01
CA LEU A 120 5.89 5.36 -12.40
C LEU A 120 4.55 5.00 -13.04
N LEU A 121 3.70 4.23 -12.34
CA LEU A 121 2.35 3.90 -12.80
C LEU A 121 1.53 5.17 -13.08
N GLY A 122 1.62 6.18 -12.20
CA GLY A 122 0.97 7.47 -12.42
C GLY A 122 1.50 8.23 -13.64
N LYS A 123 2.80 8.16 -13.93
CA LYS A 123 3.39 8.76 -15.14
C LYS A 123 2.96 8.01 -16.40
N VAL A 124 2.94 6.68 -16.39
CA VAL A 124 2.50 5.86 -17.51
C VAL A 124 1.04 6.17 -17.84
N GLY A 125 0.14 6.22 -16.86
CA GLY A 125 -1.27 6.58 -17.11
C GLY A 125 -1.44 7.97 -17.72
N LYS A 126 -0.65 8.96 -17.28
CA LYS A 126 -0.64 10.29 -17.95
C LYS A 126 -0.18 10.18 -19.39
N LEU A 127 0.90 9.45 -19.65
CA LEU A 127 1.43 9.27 -21.00
C LEU A 127 0.42 8.54 -21.89
N GLU A 128 -0.24 7.49 -21.40
CA GLU A 128 -1.32 6.79 -22.12
C GLU A 128 -2.43 7.75 -22.54
N THR A 129 -2.89 8.63 -21.64
CA THR A 129 -3.92 9.62 -21.98
C THR A 129 -3.45 10.64 -23.01
N GLU A 130 -2.18 11.06 -22.97
CA GLU A 130 -1.62 11.97 -23.98
C GLU A 130 -1.43 11.28 -25.33
N VAL A 131 -0.98 10.02 -25.34
CA VAL A 131 -0.84 9.22 -26.57
C VAL A 131 -2.22 8.98 -27.21
N LEU A 132 -3.25 8.65 -26.44
CA LEU A 132 -4.61 8.50 -26.97
C LEU A 132 -5.16 9.80 -27.58
N LYS A 133 -4.75 10.98 -27.08
CA LYS A 133 -5.10 12.27 -27.72
C LYS A 133 -4.40 12.49 -29.06
N VAL A 134 -3.29 11.79 -29.31
CA VAL A 134 -2.47 11.87 -30.54
C VAL A 134 -2.92 10.83 -31.59
N VAL A 135 -3.50 9.70 -31.20
CA VAL A 135 -3.79 8.54 -32.10
C VAL A 135 -5.29 8.33 -32.37
N LYS A 136 -6.11 9.40 -32.37
CA LYS A 136 -7.48 9.26 -32.86
C LYS A 136 -7.50 9.47 -34.38
N ASP A 137 -7.65 8.39 -35.13
CA ASP A 137 -7.89 8.44 -36.57
C ASP A 137 -9.25 9.09 -36.86
N ILE A 138 -9.22 10.22 -37.56
CA ILE A 138 -10.44 10.93 -37.95
C ILE A 138 -10.96 10.32 -39.25
N LEU A 139 -12.16 9.73 -39.20
CA LEU A 139 -12.81 9.20 -40.39
C LEU A 139 -13.48 10.31 -41.20
N ILE A 140 -13.13 10.40 -42.48
CA ILE A 140 -13.64 11.40 -43.43
C ILE A 140 -14.48 10.67 -44.49
N ASP A 141 -15.77 10.98 -44.56
CA ASP A 141 -16.69 10.42 -45.57
C ASP A 141 -16.37 10.95 -46.97
N ARG A 142 -16.09 12.26 -47.05
CA ARG A 142 -15.90 12.97 -48.31
C ARG A 142 -14.95 14.13 -48.11
N SER A 143 -14.02 14.31 -49.04
CA SER A 143 -13.17 15.50 -49.11
C SER A 143 -13.04 15.93 -50.57
N HIS A 144 -13.28 17.22 -50.84
CA HIS A 144 -13.08 17.78 -52.16
C HIS A 144 -12.74 19.27 -52.09
N ARG A 145 -12.25 19.83 -53.21
CA ARG A 145 -12.05 21.27 -53.36
C ARG A 145 -13.35 21.96 -53.77
N GLY A 146 -13.49 23.22 -53.40
CA GLY A 146 -14.59 24.07 -53.85
C GLY A 146 -14.65 24.18 -55.38
N LEU A 147 -15.85 24.29 -55.91
CA LEU A 147 -16.11 24.36 -57.36
C LEU A 147 -15.76 25.72 -57.97
N GLN A 148 -15.50 26.74 -57.13
CA GLN A 148 -15.15 28.08 -57.59
C GLN A 148 -13.90 28.09 -58.47
N PRO A 149 -13.83 28.95 -59.51
CA PRO A 149 -12.61 29.16 -60.28
C PRO A 149 -11.41 29.48 -59.38
N ARG A 150 -10.21 29.17 -59.85
CA ARG A 150 -9.00 29.51 -59.09
C ARG A 150 -8.88 31.03 -59.03
N SER A 151 -8.64 31.59 -57.84
CA SER A 151 -8.41 33.03 -57.72
C SER A 151 -7.19 33.45 -58.54
N GLN A 152 -7.24 34.65 -59.13
CA GLN A 152 -6.11 35.25 -59.84
C GLN A 152 -4.92 35.49 -58.90
N ASP A 153 -5.18 35.73 -57.61
CA ASP A 153 -4.17 35.92 -56.55
C ASP A 153 -3.38 34.65 -56.21
N GLY A 154 -3.58 33.55 -56.93
CA GLY A 154 -2.93 32.27 -56.66
C GLY A 154 -3.40 31.53 -55.40
N LYS A 155 -4.31 32.14 -54.61
CA LYS A 155 -4.83 31.58 -53.35
C LYS A 155 -5.46 30.19 -53.59
N PRO A 156 -5.09 29.16 -52.80
CA PRO A 156 -5.68 27.84 -52.91
C PRO A 156 -7.20 27.85 -52.70
N ARG A 157 -7.92 26.99 -53.43
CA ARG A 157 -9.37 26.79 -53.22
C ARG A 157 -9.62 26.16 -51.86
N VAL A 158 -10.72 26.57 -51.22
CA VAL A 158 -11.23 25.96 -49.98
C VAL A 158 -11.42 24.45 -50.17
N ILE A 159 -11.13 23.70 -49.12
CA ILE A 159 -11.39 22.25 -49.04
C ILE A 159 -12.63 22.09 -48.17
N VAL A 160 -13.60 21.33 -48.67
CA VAL A 160 -14.80 20.94 -47.93
C VAL A 160 -14.63 19.46 -47.57
N ALA A 161 -14.66 19.18 -46.28
CA ALA A 161 -14.54 17.83 -45.74
C ALA A 161 -15.76 17.50 -44.87
N LYS A 162 -16.41 16.38 -45.17
CA LYS A 162 -17.47 15.79 -44.34
C LYS A 162 -16.83 14.75 -43.44
N VAL A 163 -16.75 15.07 -42.15
CA VAL A 163 -16.29 14.16 -41.10
C VAL A 163 -17.43 13.19 -40.77
N HIS A 164 -17.11 11.91 -40.60
CA HIS A 164 -18.10 10.85 -40.35
C HIS A 164 -18.83 11.06 -39.02
N TYR A 165 -18.07 11.27 -37.93
CA TYR A 165 -18.61 11.49 -36.60
C TYR A 165 -18.73 12.99 -36.27
N TYR A 166 -19.89 13.39 -35.74
CA TYR A 166 -20.13 14.76 -35.31
C TYR A 166 -19.18 15.21 -34.17
N GLN A 167 -18.86 14.29 -33.24
CA GLN A 167 -17.96 14.57 -32.12
C GLN A 167 -16.57 15.01 -32.61
N ASP A 168 -16.05 14.32 -33.63
CA ASP A 168 -14.76 14.63 -34.24
C ASP A 168 -14.79 16.02 -34.90
N CYS A 169 -15.87 16.33 -35.62
CA CYS A 169 -16.07 17.65 -36.20
C CYS A 169 -16.09 18.75 -35.13
N ALA A 170 -16.83 18.55 -34.03
CA ALA A 170 -16.90 19.49 -32.93
C ALA A 170 -15.55 19.66 -32.22
N ASP A 171 -14.82 18.56 -31.99
CA ASP A 171 -13.49 18.55 -31.39
C ASP A 171 -12.46 19.27 -32.26
N ILE A 172 -12.45 19.02 -33.57
CA ILE A 172 -11.58 19.71 -34.54
C ILE A 172 -11.85 21.21 -34.53
N LEU A 173 -13.13 21.61 -34.57
CA LEU A 173 -13.53 23.01 -34.54
C LEU A 173 -13.19 23.70 -33.21
N ARG A 174 -13.28 22.98 -32.09
CA ARG A 174 -12.85 23.49 -30.77
C ARG A 174 -11.34 23.71 -30.74
N ARG A 175 -10.56 22.68 -31.09
CA ARG A 175 -9.08 22.75 -31.13
C ARG A 175 -8.61 23.85 -32.08
N ALA A 176 -9.23 23.99 -33.25
CA ALA A 176 -8.90 25.05 -34.21
C ALA A 176 -9.09 26.48 -33.66
N ARG A 177 -10.02 26.68 -32.72
CA ARG A 177 -10.24 27.99 -32.07
C ARG A 177 -9.25 28.24 -30.93
N GLU A 178 -8.90 27.19 -30.20
CA GLU A 178 -8.03 27.26 -29.01
C GLU A 178 -6.54 27.33 -29.37
N SER A 179 -6.11 26.61 -30.42
CA SER A 179 -4.70 26.43 -30.76
C SER A 179 -4.03 27.64 -31.45
N GLY A 180 -4.71 28.77 -31.60
CA GLY A 180 -4.17 29.95 -32.30
C GLY A 180 -3.98 29.70 -33.81
N PRO A 181 -3.04 30.40 -34.49
CA PRO A 181 -2.79 30.21 -35.91
C PRO A 181 -2.35 28.77 -36.22
N LEU A 182 -3.19 28.02 -36.93
CA LEU A 182 -2.86 26.67 -37.37
C LEU A 182 -1.87 26.73 -38.54
N ARG A 183 -0.83 25.90 -38.51
CA ARG A 183 0.21 25.87 -39.56
C ARG A 183 0.31 24.50 -40.22
N PHE A 184 0.33 24.50 -41.54
CA PHE A 184 0.60 23.32 -42.36
C PHE A 184 1.62 23.68 -43.45
N ASN A 185 2.73 22.95 -43.55
CA ASN A 185 3.82 23.23 -44.49
C ASN A 185 4.26 24.71 -44.49
N ARG A 186 4.48 25.30 -43.31
CA ARG A 186 4.83 26.73 -43.10
C ARG A 186 3.78 27.72 -43.60
N THR A 187 2.57 27.28 -43.94
CA THR A 187 1.45 28.11 -44.37
C THR A 187 0.39 28.14 -43.27
N ASP A 188 -0.12 29.32 -42.95
CA ASP A 188 -1.24 29.45 -42.01
C ASP A 188 -2.53 28.94 -42.66
N ILE A 189 -3.22 28.05 -41.97
CA ILE A 189 -4.51 27.49 -42.37
C ILE A 189 -5.59 27.89 -41.37
N SER A 190 -6.84 27.87 -41.81
CA SER A 190 -7.97 28.15 -40.95
C SER A 190 -9.09 27.17 -41.23
N ILE A 191 -9.74 26.69 -40.17
CA ILE A 191 -10.80 25.70 -40.22
C ILE A 191 -12.07 26.35 -39.69
N PHE A 192 -13.14 26.32 -40.49
CA PHE A 192 -14.42 26.91 -40.16
C PHE A 192 -15.56 25.91 -40.38
N PRO A 193 -16.68 26.03 -39.65
CA PRO A 193 -17.87 25.25 -39.94
C PRO A 193 -18.45 25.58 -41.32
N ASP A 194 -19.00 24.58 -42.00
CA ASP A 194 -19.73 24.76 -43.25
C ASP A 194 -21.20 25.12 -42.95
N TYR A 195 -21.57 26.37 -43.23
CA TYR A 195 -22.92 26.88 -42.97
C TYR A 195 -23.69 27.02 -44.28
N PRO A 196 -25.01 26.75 -44.28
CA PRO A 196 -25.83 26.99 -45.46
C PRO A 196 -25.84 28.47 -45.85
N PRO A 197 -26.03 28.83 -47.13
CA PRO A 197 -25.93 30.21 -47.62
C PRO A 197 -26.83 31.21 -46.87
N SER A 198 -28.04 30.80 -46.48
CA SER A 198 -28.97 31.61 -45.69
C SER A 198 -28.39 31.99 -44.32
N VAL A 199 -27.70 31.05 -43.66
CA VAL A 199 -27.03 31.29 -42.39
C VAL A 199 -25.80 32.18 -42.58
N VAL A 200 -25.02 31.97 -43.64
CA VAL A 200 -23.88 32.84 -43.95
C VAL A 200 -24.33 34.29 -44.18
N GLN A 201 -25.42 34.50 -44.91
CA GLN A 201 -26.02 35.82 -45.14
C GLN A 201 -26.53 36.44 -43.83
N ALA A 202 -27.28 35.69 -43.01
CA ALA A 202 -27.75 36.20 -41.72
C ALA A 202 -26.57 36.56 -40.80
N ARG A 203 -25.49 35.77 -40.83
CA ARG A 203 -24.25 36.05 -40.06
C ARG A 203 -23.48 37.26 -40.57
N SER A 204 -23.48 37.52 -41.88
CA SER A 204 -22.79 38.68 -42.46
C SER A 204 -23.47 40.00 -42.09
N ALA A 205 -24.78 39.99 -41.84
CA ALA A 205 -25.53 41.16 -41.38
C ALA A 205 -25.00 41.74 -40.04
N PHE A 206 -24.40 40.90 -39.18
CA PHE A 206 -23.74 41.35 -37.95
C PHE A 206 -22.29 41.83 -38.15
N GLY A 207 -21.84 41.98 -39.41
CA GLY A 207 -20.47 42.37 -39.77
C GLY A 207 -20.05 43.72 -39.16
N GLU A 208 -20.89 44.74 -39.33
CA GLU A 208 -20.60 46.09 -38.82
C GLU A 208 -20.50 46.13 -37.29
N VAL A 209 -21.41 45.46 -36.59
CA VAL A 209 -21.37 45.38 -35.12
C VAL A 209 -20.08 44.70 -34.66
N ARG A 210 -19.70 43.56 -35.28
CA ARG A 210 -18.45 42.86 -34.95
C ARG A 210 -17.21 43.69 -35.22
N ARG A 211 -17.22 44.52 -36.28
CA ARG A 211 -16.14 45.47 -36.58
C ARG A 211 -15.98 46.49 -35.46
N LEU A 212 -17.10 47.03 -34.95
CA LEU A 212 -17.09 48.00 -33.85
C LEU A 212 -16.61 47.39 -32.53
N LEU A 213 -16.95 46.14 -32.23
CA LEU A 213 -16.56 45.47 -30.97
C LEU A 213 -15.11 44.96 -30.98
N ARG A 214 -14.47 44.88 -32.14
CA ARG A 214 -13.10 44.36 -32.27
C ARG A 214 -12.12 45.29 -31.56
N GLY A 215 -11.28 44.73 -30.68
CA GLY A 215 -10.22 45.46 -29.99
C GLY A 215 -10.68 46.34 -28.83
N ARG A 216 -11.92 46.15 -28.34
CA ARG A 216 -12.40 46.86 -27.15
C ARG A 216 -12.14 46.10 -25.87
N ASP A 217 -11.67 46.83 -24.87
CA ASP A 217 -11.42 46.29 -23.54
C ASP A 217 -12.72 45.92 -22.83
N GLY A 218 -12.70 44.78 -22.14
CA GLY A 218 -13.85 44.29 -21.36
C GLY A 218 -15.03 43.76 -22.18
N VAL A 219 -14.91 43.68 -23.51
CA VAL A 219 -15.96 43.17 -24.40
C VAL A 219 -15.59 41.79 -24.92
N LYS A 220 -16.45 40.79 -24.68
CA LYS A 220 -16.41 39.50 -25.39
C LYS A 220 -17.62 39.39 -26.31
N TYR A 221 -17.43 38.87 -27.51
CA TYR A 221 -18.53 38.65 -28.44
C TYR A 221 -18.36 37.36 -29.23
N GLY A 222 -19.48 36.76 -29.62
CA GLY A 222 -19.53 35.50 -30.36
C GLY A 222 -20.79 35.40 -31.21
N LEU A 223 -20.73 34.58 -32.27
CA LEU A 223 -21.86 34.36 -33.17
C LEU A 223 -22.32 32.90 -33.10
N LEU A 224 -23.39 32.67 -32.33
CA LEU A 224 -23.98 31.36 -32.12
C LEU A 224 -24.80 30.92 -33.35
N TYR A 225 -24.89 29.62 -33.55
CA TYR A 225 -25.75 29.04 -34.59
C TYR A 225 -27.23 29.27 -34.26
N PRO A 226 -28.11 29.53 -35.25
CA PRO A 226 -27.80 29.79 -36.66
C PRO A 226 -27.12 31.14 -36.88
N ALA A 227 -27.69 32.25 -36.40
CA ALA A 227 -27.12 33.59 -36.51
C ALA A 227 -27.55 34.48 -35.33
N ARG A 228 -27.06 34.17 -34.12
CA ARG A 228 -27.35 34.95 -32.90
C ARG A 228 -26.08 35.60 -32.38
N LEU A 229 -26.05 36.93 -32.31
CA LEU A 229 -24.90 37.66 -31.79
C LEU A 229 -25.00 37.71 -30.25
N GLN A 230 -24.02 37.14 -29.56
CA GLN A 230 -23.86 37.21 -28.11
C GLN A 230 -22.79 38.25 -27.80
N ILE A 231 -23.11 39.20 -26.92
CA ILE A 231 -22.19 40.23 -26.44
C ILE A 231 -22.18 40.14 -24.91
N THR A 232 -20.99 40.00 -24.33
CA THR A 232 -20.74 40.06 -22.89
C THR A 232 -19.95 41.32 -22.59
N TYR A 233 -20.51 42.19 -21.76
CA TYR A 233 -19.90 43.45 -21.35
C TYR A 233 -20.25 43.74 -19.89
N ASN A 234 -19.26 44.09 -19.06
CA ASN A 234 -19.42 44.36 -17.63
C ASN A 234 -20.20 43.26 -16.86
N GLY A 235 -19.92 41.99 -17.16
CA GLY A 235 -20.58 40.84 -16.53
C GLY A 235 -22.01 40.56 -17.03
N ALA A 236 -22.59 41.44 -17.85
CA ALA A 236 -23.90 41.24 -18.45
C ALA A 236 -23.77 40.60 -19.84
N GLU A 237 -24.51 39.52 -20.06
CA GLU A 237 -24.63 38.87 -21.36
C GLU A 237 -25.94 39.25 -22.04
N LYS A 238 -25.87 39.62 -23.32
CA LYS A 238 -27.06 39.82 -24.17
C LYS A 238 -26.92 39.10 -25.50
N GLN A 239 -28.04 38.58 -25.97
CA GLN A 239 -28.13 37.85 -27.23
C GLN A 239 -29.13 38.55 -28.16
N PHE A 240 -28.74 38.68 -29.42
CA PHE A 240 -29.50 39.40 -30.44
C PHE A 240 -29.76 38.49 -31.64
N GLN A 241 -31.03 38.42 -32.06
CA GLN A 241 -31.43 37.68 -33.27
C GLN A 241 -31.45 38.59 -34.51
N ASN A 242 -31.82 39.86 -34.33
CA ASN A 242 -31.91 40.83 -35.41
C ASN A 242 -30.64 41.70 -35.46
N PRO A 243 -30.14 42.10 -36.64
CA PRO A 243 -28.92 42.91 -36.76
C PRO A 243 -29.09 44.37 -36.34
N GLY A 244 -30.32 44.92 -36.31
CA GLY A 244 -30.57 46.33 -35.93
C GLY A 244 -30.44 46.60 -34.43
N GLU A 245 -31.00 45.72 -33.59
CA GLU A 245 -30.97 45.82 -32.12
C GLU A 245 -29.57 45.90 -31.50
N PRO A 246 -28.59 45.05 -31.88
CA PRO A 246 -27.26 45.09 -31.28
C PRO A 246 -26.51 46.38 -31.64
N MET A 247 -26.75 46.95 -32.83
CA MET A 247 -26.11 48.22 -33.21
C MET A 247 -26.54 49.36 -32.27
N ALA A 248 -27.82 49.43 -31.94
CA ALA A 248 -28.34 50.39 -30.96
C ALA A 248 -27.75 50.15 -29.57
N TYR A 249 -27.65 48.88 -29.14
CA TYR A 249 -27.05 48.52 -27.86
C TYR A 249 -25.57 48.92 -27.76
N VAL A 250 -24.77 48.64 -28.80
CA VAL A 250 -23.34 48.96 -28.81
C VAL A 250 -23.11 50.46 -28.76
N LYS A 251 -23.90 51.26 -29.50
CA LYS A 251 -23.85 52.72 -29.42
C LYS A 251 -24.25 53.21 -28.03
N ALA A 252 -25.37 52.73 -27.48
CA ALA A 252 -25.86 53.25 -26.20
C ALA A 252 -25.01 52.85 -24.98
N LYS A 253 -24.41 51.66 -24.97
CA LYS A 253 -23.78 51.10 -23.76
C LYS A 253 -22.27 50.91 -23.84
N ILE A 254 -21.69 50.88 -25.04
CA ILE A 254 -20.27 50.57 -25.24
C ILE A 254 -19.53 51.70 -26.00
N LEU A 255 -20.24 52.51 -26.81
CA LEU A 255 -19.75 53.77 -27.41
C LEU A 255 -20.64 54.95 -27.04
N PRO A 256 -20.74 55.37 -25.77
CA PRO A 256 -21.34 56.67 -25.52
C PRO A 256 -20.52 57.73 -26.29
N ASP A 257 -21.17 58.46 -27.20
CA ASP A 257 -20.55 59.58 -27.92
C ASP A 257 -20.01 60.59 -26.90
N SER A 258 -18.70 60.80 -26.90
CA SER A 258 -18.00 61.83 -26.10
C SER A 258 -18.24 63.25 -26.65
N SER A 259 -19.45 63.56 -27.12
CA SER A 259 -19.77 64.85 -27.73
C SER A 259 -21.09 65.40 -27.20
N LYS A 260 -21.12 65.69 -25.90
CA LYS A 260 -21.93 66.73 -25.29
C LYS A 260 -21.26 67.15 -23.98
N ASP A 261 -20.24 68.00 -24.10
CA ASP A 261 -19.88 69.00 -23.10
C ASP A 261 -19.65 70.31 -23.85
#